data_AF-A0A7Y0J4A9-F1
#
_entry.id   AF-A0A7Y0J4A9-F1
#
_cell.length_a   1.000
_cell.length_b   1.000
_cell.length_c   1.000
_cell.angle_alpha   90.00
_cell.angle_beta   90.00
_cell.angle_gamma   90.00
#
_symmetry.space_group_name_H-M   'P 1'
#
loop_
_entity.id
_entity.type
_entity.pdbx_description
1 polymer ?
#
loop_
_entity_poly.entity_id
_entity_poly.type
_entity_poly.pdbx_seq_one_letter_code
_entity_poly.pdbx_strand_id
1 'polypeptide(L)'
;MRSSPRKRLPALLLGTALLASVLGVGTIASAATDSGGDAPAAASAVHTGHTMAVSTQASADDPDGDGYIPAVPQVTGVTPSTATPPARYFHEFQANCSVTHTAPDDPIVFPGQPGKSHDHTFMGNTSTNAYSTTASLDGGATTCKAPADASAYWMPSLYNGDQKILPVGPQTIYYKAGVTDYTSVRPFPKGLRFVVGNPMQSADEFRHLKGFVEGWECGDSYFNVDIPASCPNRADVQLNIRFQAPSCWDGKYLDTPDHQSHMAYPVVKPGTNDNMCPADHPVALPMIEFKMAFPVNGDMSQVRLASGRGYSFHYDFFNGWEDRTLKAMVDHCIVGGLQCDARGYDQTHPEAGAALNADYRLP
;
A
#
# COMPACT_ATOMS: atom_id res chain seq x y z
N MET A 1 28.52 66.82 -23.80
CA MET A 1 27.09 66.85 -24.17
C MET A 1 26.44 65.54 -23.72
N ARG A 2 25.33 65.65 -22.98
CA ARG A 2 24.35 64.62 -22.55
C ARG A 2 24.77 63.57 -21.48
N SER A 3 24.41 63.92 -20.24
CA SER A 3 23.97 63.07 -19.11
C SER A 3 22.73 62.25 -19.49
N SER A 4 22.20 61.22 -18.80
CA SER A 4 22.15 60.70 -17.42
C SER A 4 21.44 59.29 -17.50
N PRO A 5 20.96 58.59 -16.44
CA PRO A 5 21.31 58.55 -15.01
C PRO A 5 21.45 57.13 -14.40
N ARG A 6 22.07 57.07 -13.20
CA ARG A 6 21.99 55.95 -12.23
C ARG A 6 20.66 56.00 -11.47
N LYS A 7 20.01 54.86 -11.21
CA LYS A 7 18.87 54.74 -10.28
C LYS A 7 19.36 54.41 -8.87
N ARG A 8 18.89 55.21 -7.89
CA ARG A 8 19.06 55.05 -6.44
C ARG A 8 17.82 54.36 -5.87
N LEU A 9 17.99 53.48 -4.87
CA LEU A 9 16.91 53.03 -3.98
C LEU A 9 16.65 54.09 -2.90
N PRO A 10 15.41 54.29 -2.45
CA PRO A 10 15.10 55.00 -1.21
C PRO A 10 14.86 54.04 -0.04
N ALA A 11 15.34 54.45 1.12
CA ALA A 11 15.07 53.88 2.44
C ALA A 11 14.26 54.90 3.28
N LEU A 12 13.63 54.39 4.36
CA LEU A 12 13.01 55.09 5.52
C LEU A 12 11.63 55.73 5.25
N LEU A 13 10.61 55.73 6.14
CA LEU A 13 10.45 55.74 7.62
C LEU A 13 9.05 55.14 7.99
N LEU A 14 8.87 54.27 9.01
CA LEU A 14 8.66 54.51 10.47
C LEU A 14 7.26 55.01 10.91
N GLY A 15 6.67 54.32 11.91
CA GLY A 15 5.61 54.82 12.82
C GLY A 15 4.47 53.82 13.11
N THR A 16 4.62 52.86 14.02
CA THR A 16 4.15 52.83 15.44
C THR A 16 2.65 53.04 15.71
N ALA A 17 2.01 52.04 16.32
CA ALA A 17 1.09 52.23 17.46
C ALA A 17 0.88 50.90 18.22
N LEU A 18 1.42 50.84 19.44
CA LEU A 18 1.18 49.82 20.46
C LEU A 18 0.12 50.39 21.42
N LEU A 19 -0.91 49.63 21.76
CA LEU A 19 -1.78 49.94 22.91
C LEU A 19 -2.10 48.67 23.69
N ALA A 20 -1.72 48.71 24.97
CA ALA A 20 -1.99 47.71 25.99
C ALA A 20 -3.34 47.98 26.66
N SER A 21 -4.02 46.93 27.13
CA SER A 21 -5.05 47.02 28.18
C SER A 21 -5.11 45.67 28.93
N VAL A 22 -4.50 45.60 30.12
CA VAL A 22 -5.13 45.55 31.47
C VAL A 22 -5.84 44.21 31.78
N LEU A 23 -5.19 43.44 32.66
CA LEU A 23 -5.73 42.32 33.42
C LEU A 23 -6.73 42.82 34.47
N GLY A 24 -7.94 42.25 34.48
CA GLY A 24 -8.92 42.39 35.55
C GLY A 24 -9.23 41.01 36.15
N VAL A 25 -8.94 40.84 37.44
CA VAL A 25 -9.33 39.69 38.25
C VAL A 25 -10.73 39.93 38.81
N GLY A 26 -11.61 38.92 38.72
CA GLY A 26 -12.91 38.92 39.37
C GLY A 26 -13.48 37.51 39.50
N THR A 27 -13.45 36.98 40.71
CA THR A 27 -14.32 35.88 41.21
C THR A 27 -15.79 36.36 41.19
N ILE A 28 -16.84 35.54 40.98
CA ILE A 28 -17.56 34.72 41.99
C ILE A 28 -18.73 33.96 41.28
N ALA A 29 -18.96 32.71 41.71
CA ALA A 29 -20.18 31.88 41.80
C ALA A 29 -21.11 31.52 40.62
N SER A 30 -21.26 30.19 40.53
CA SER A 30 -22.36 29.29 40.14
C SER A 30 -23.80 29.84 40.08
N ALA A 31 -24.51 29.42 39.02
CA ALA A 31 -25.91 29.02 39.11
C ALA A 31 -26.23 28.02 37.98
N ALA A 32 -26.64 26.81 38.36
CA ALA A 32 -27.23 25.83 37.47
C ALA A 32 -28.64 26.27 37.07
N THR A 33 -29.00 26.14 35.79
CA THR A 33 -30.38 25.88 35.38
C THR A 33 -30.37 24.86 34.24
N ASP A 34 -31.04 23.76 34.54
CA ASP A 34 -31.35 22.64 33.67
C ASP A 34 -32.46 23.07 32.69
N SER A 35 -32.27 22.80 31.40
CA SER A 35 -33.37 22.77 30.44
C SER A 35 -32.99 21.84 29.29
N GLY A 36 -33.63 20.66 29.34
CA GLY A 36 -33.52 19.62 28.34
C GLY A 36 -33.88 20.11 26.94
N GLY A 37 -33.07 19.65 25.99
CA GLY A 37 -33.36 19.67 24.57
C GLY A 37 -32.73 18.42 23.97
N ASP A 38 -33.57 17.43 23.68
CA ASP A 38 -33.22 16.24 22.90
C ASP A 38 -32.60 16.67 21.57
N ALA A 39 -31.30 16.44 21.40
CA ALA A 39 -30.64 16.48 20.11
C ALA A 39 -30.68 15.06 19.51
N PRO A 40 -31.04 14.90 18.22
CA PRO A 40 -31.26 13.59 17.65
C PRO A 40 -29.93 12.84 17.54
N ALA A 41 -29.85 11.69 18.20
CA ALA A 41 -28.85 10.67 17.95
C ALA A 41 -29.05 10.13 16.52
N ALA A 42 -28.35 10.72 15.55
CA ALA A 42 -28.30 10.24 14.17
C ALA A 42 -26.87 10.31 13.65
N ALA A 43 -25.98 9.53 14.26
CA ALA A 43 -24.66 9.19 13.70
C ALA A 43 -24.15 7.88 14.34
N SER A 44 -24.95 6.82 14.29
CA SER A 44 -24.54 5.47 14.71
C SER A 44 -25.43 4.43 14.01
N ALA A 45 -25.40 4.42 12.68
CA ALA A 45 -26.12 3.41 11.91
C ALA A 45 -25.57 3.28 10.48
N VAL A 46 -24.34 2.76 10.32
CA VAL A 46 -23.97 1.79 9.26
C VAL A 46 -22.64 1.10 9.68
N HIS A 47 -22.67 0.18 10.65
CA HIS A 47 -21.68 -0.93 10.76
C HIS A 47 -22.21 -2.00 11.75
N THR A 48 -23.53 -2.15 11.86
CA THR A 48 -24.12 -3.30 12.55
C THR A 48 -24.07 -4.49 11.62
N GLY A 49 -23.09 -5.38 11.79
CA GLY A 49 -23.29 -6.79 11.41
C GLY A 49 -22.10 -7.58 10.86
N HIS A 50 -20.96 -6.98 10.54
CA HIS A 50 -19.83 -7.74 10.01
C HIS A 50 -18.71 -7.84 11.06
N THR A 51 -18.80 -8.83 11.95
CA THR A 51 -17.60 -9.32 12.61
C THR A 51 -16.86 -10.21 11.63
N MET A 52 -15.57 -9.94 11.38
CA MET A 52 -14.73 -10.88 10.63
C MET A 52 -14.80 -12.23 11.34
N ALA A 53 -15.21 -13.27 10.61
CA ALA A 53 -15.20 -14.61 11.16
C ALA A 53 -13.76 -14.96 11.54
N VAL A 54 -13.58 -15.58 12.70
CA VAL A 54 -12.26 -16.13 13.07
C VAL A 54 -12.05 -17.39 12.23
N SER A 55 -10.83 -17.57 11.71
CA SER A 55 -10.46 -18.81 11.03
C SER A 55 -10.67 -20.02 11.93
N THR A 56 -11.12 -21.14 11.38
CA THR A 56 -11.26 -22.41 12.11
C THR A 56 -10.13 -23.39 11.82
N GLN A 57 -9.16 -23.00 10.97
CA GLN A 57 -8.02 -23.81 10.56
C GLN A 57 -6.74 -22.98 10.61
N ALA A 58 -5.63 -23.62 10.93
CA ALA A 58 -4.29 -23.07 10.75
C ALA A 58 -3.82 -23.25 9.31
N SER A 59 -2.88 -22.42 8.88
CA SER A 59 -2.20 -22.61 7.60
C SER A 59 -1.38 -23.91 7.62
N ALA A 60 -1.21 -24.57 6.47
CA ALA A 60 -0.27 -25.70 6.40
C ALA A 60 1.21 -25.25 6.54
N ASP A 61 1.49 -23.96 6.38
CA ASP A 61 2.78 -23.36 6.73
C ASP A 61 2.92 -23.06 8.24
N ASP A 62 1.83 -23.23 9.01
CA ASP A 62 1.73 -23.06 10.47
C ASP A 62 1.36 -24.42 11.12
N PRO A 63 2.32 -25.35 11.28
CA PRO A 63 2.03 -26.71 11.72
C PRO A 63 1.65 -26.82 13.20
N ASP A 64 1.96 -25.84 14.05
CA ASP A 64 1.58 -25.84 15.46
C ASP A 64 0.27 -25.06 15.73
N GLY A 65 -0.15 -24.22 14.77
CA GLY A 65 -1.45 -23.58 14.75
C GLY A 65 -1.57 -22.39 15.69
N ASP A 66 -0.44 -21.79 16.07
CA ASP A 66 -0.42 -20.62 16.96
C ASP A 66 -0.61 -19.29 16.20
N GLY A 67 -0.65 -19.33 14.86
CA GLY A 67 -0.82 -18.21 13.96
C GLY A 67 0.48 -17.48 13.62
N TYR A 68 1.63 -17.91 14.13
CA TYR A 68 2.94 -17.37 13.79
C TYR A 68 3.66 -18.29 12.81
N ILE A 69 4.11 -17.74 11.70
CA ILE A 69 4.93 -18.48 10.72
C ILE A 69 6.36 -17.95 10.80
N PRO A 70 7.31 -18.65 11.42
CA PRO A 70 8.67 -18.16 11.56
C PRO A 70 9.42 -18.17 10.21
N ALA A 71 10.21 -17.12 9.96
CA ALA A 71 11.13 -17.10 8.83
C ALA A 71 12.33 -18.03 9.07
N VAL A 72 12.77 -18.70 8.01
CA VAL A 72 13.94 -19.58 8.05
C VAL A 72 14.90 -19.22 6.91
N PRO A 73 16.07 -18.61 7.19
CA PRO A 73 16.51 -18.11 8.49
C PRO A 73 15.82 -16.80 8.89
N GLN A 74 15.70 -16.56 10.19
CA GLN A 74 15.38 -15.24 10.73
C GLN A 74 16.54 -14.26 10.51
N VAL A 75 16.21 -12.98 10.40
CA VAL A 75 17.13 -11.86 10.25
C VAL A 75 17.15 -11.07 11.56
N THR A 76 17.98 -11.49 12.50
CA THR A 76 18.08 -10.87 13.84
C THR A 76 19.33 -9.99 13.97
N GLY A 77 19.36 -9.15 15.02
CA GLY A 77 20.51 -8.27 15.32
C GLY A 77 20.71 -7.12 14.33
N VAL A 78 19.70 -6.79 13.52
CA VAL A 78 19.75 -5.66 12.59
C VAL A 78 19.45 -4.36 13.33
N THR A 79 20.27 -3.36 13.11
CA THR A 79 19.97 -1.97 13.47
C THR A 79 19.40 -1.28 12.24
N PRO A 80 18.25 -0.57 12.32
CA PRO A 80 17.72 0.17 11.19
C PRO A 80 18.76 1.13 10.62
N SER A 81 18.92 1.13 9.28
CA SER A 81 19.84 2.07 8.67
C SER A 81 19.33 3.50 8.80
N THR A 82 20.27 4.42 9.04
CA THR A 82 20.02 5.86 9.12
C THR A 82 20.89 6.64 8.13
N ALA A 83 21.54 5.94 7.21
CA ALA A 83 22.36 6.55 6.17
C ALA A 83 21.48 7.34 5.17
N THR A 84 22.12 8.26 4.47
CA THR A 84 21.47 9.02 3.39
C THR A 84 22.34 8.84 2.14
N PRO A 85 22.03 7.83 1.29
CA PRO A 85 22.75 7.62 0.05
C PRO A 85 22.61 8.80 -0.91
N PRO A 86 23.44 8.88 -1.98
CA PRO A 86 23.28 9.90 -3.02
C PRO A 86 21.86 9.92 -3.58
N ALA A 87 21.34 11.12 -3.84
CA ALA A 87 19.99 11.31 -4.33
C ALA A 87 19.79 10.62 -5.68
N ARG A 88 18.79 9.75 -5.73
CA ARG A 88 18.27 9.11 -6.95
C ARG A 88 16.77 9.29 -6.93
N TYR A 89 16.21 9.74 -8.05
CA TYR A 89 14.80 10.09 -8.12
C TYR A 89 13.89 8.87 -7.98
N PHE A 90 14.33 7.74 -8.53
CA PHE A 90 13.61 6.47 -8.49
C PHE A 90 14.48 5.38 -7.85
N HIS A 91 13.81 4.37 -7.31
CA HIS A 91 14.39 3.20 -6.65
C HIS A 91 13.31 2.11 -6.62
N GLU A 92 12.90 1.69 -7.82
CA GLU A 92 11.71 0.87 -8.01
C GLU A 92 11.82 -0.10 -9.19
N PHE A 93 11.04 -1.17 -9.14
CA PHE A 93 10.72 -1.99 -10.31
C PHE A 93 9.23 -2.36 -10.34
N GLN A 94 8.76 -2.85 -11.48
CA GLN A 94 7.36 -3.21 -11.70
C GLN A 94 7.21 -4.73 -11.80
N ALA A 95 6.32 -5.32 -11.02
CA ALA A 95 5.69 -6.59 -11.38
C ALA A 95 4.45 -6.26 -12.24
N ASN A 96 4.42 -6.72 -13.49
CA ASN A 96 3.27 -6.56 -14.37
C ASN A 96 2.53 -7.88 -14.48
N CYS A 97 1.38 -8.01 -13.82
CA CYS A 97 0.64 -9.27 -13.71
C CYS A 97 -0.81 -9.09 -14.13
N SER A 98 -1.35 -10.04 -14.90
CA SER A 98 -2.76 -10.00 -15.32
C SER A 98 -3.65 -10.76 -14.33
N VAL A 99 -4.95 -10.47 -14.34
CA VAL A 99 -5.95 -11.26 -13.60
C VAL A 99 -5.87 -12.73 -14.03
N THR A 100 -5.86 -13.64 -13.05
CA THR A 100 -5.94 -15.08 -13.27
C THR A 100 -7.37 -15.56 -13.17
N HIS A 101 -8.02 -15.28 -12.04
CA HIS A 101 -9.38 -15.69 -11.74
C HIS A 101 -9.92 -14.86 -10.57
N THR A 102 -11.15 -15.18 -10.16
CA THR A 102 -11.76 -14.65 -8.96
C THR A 102 -12.34 -15.78 -8.11
N ALA A 103 -12.24 -15.68 -6.80
CA ALA A 103 -12.84 -16.66 -5.89
C ALA A 103 -13.12 -16.01 -4.51
N PRO A 104 -14.14 -16.50 -3.77
CA PRO A 104 -14.37 -16.17 -2.37
C PRO A 104 -13.38 -16.85 -1.40
N ASP A 105 -12.11 -16.87 -1.77
CA ASP A 105 -11.04 -17.58 -1.08
C ASP A 105 -10.03 -16.58 -0.49
N ASP A 106 -9.39 -16.96 0.60
CA ASP A 106 -8.30 -16.19 1.21
C ASP A 106 -7.36 -17.14 1.96
N PRO A 107 -6.19 -17.50 1.39
CA PRO A 107 -5.27 -18.43 2.04
C PRO A 107 -4.52 -17.84 3.23
N ILE A 108 -4.56 -16.52 3.44
CA ILE A 108 -3.94 -15.86 4.60
C ILE A 108 -4.94 -15.86 5.75
N VAL A 109 -6.13 -15.28 5.53
CA VAL A 109 -7.13 -15.05 6.59
C VAL A 109 -7.97 -16.30 6.86
N PHE A 110 -8.24 -17.12 5.84
CA PHE A 110 -9.06 -18.32 5.94
C PHE A 110 -8.38 -19.54 5.28
N PRO A 111 -7.18 -19.92 5.75
CA PRO A 111 -6.46 -21.05 5.18
C PRO A 111 -7.32 -22.33 5.25
N GLY A 112 -7.27 -23.12 4.17
CA GLY A 112 -7.98 -24.38 4.04
C GLY A 112 -9.51 -24.30 4.00
N GLN A 113 -10.07 -23.09 3.89
CA GLN A 113 -11.52 -22.84 3.97
C GLN A 113 -12.05 -22.13 2.71
N PRO A 114 -12.25 -22.86 1.59
CA PRO A 114 -12.80 -22.30 0.36
C PRO A 114 -14.17 -21.64 0.57
N GLY A 115 -14.39 -20.50 -0.07
CA GLY A 115 -15.66 -19.77 0.00
C GLY A 115 -15.95 -19.07 1.32
N LYS A 116 -14.98 -19.00 2.23
CA LYS A 116 -15.16 -18.38 3.54
C LYS A 116 -14.97 -16.86 3.51
N SER A 117 -14.24 -16.34 2.53
CA SER A 117 -14.02 -14.90 2.37
C SER A 117 -15.08 -14.27 1.47
N HIS A 118 -15.00 -12.94 1.32
CA HIS A 118 -15.67 -12.27 0.21
C HIS A 118 -14.90 -12.54 -1.09
N ASP A 119 -15.51 -12.23 -2.24
CA ASP A 119 -14.89 -12.51 -3.54
C ASP A 119 -13.66 -11.62 -3.79
N HIS A 120 -12.54 -12.24 -4.10
CA HIS A 120 -11.29 -11.58 -4.46
C HIS A 120 -10.99 -11.75 -5.95
N THR A 121 -10.30 -10.76 -6.52
CA THR A 121 -9.68 -10.84 -7.85
C THR A 121 -8.20 -11.16 -7.66
N PHE A 122 -7.76 -12.30 -8.20
CA PHE A 122 -6.38 -12.80 -8.07
C PHE A 122 -5.53 -12.47 -9.29
N MET A 123 -4.26 -12.19 -9.07
CA MET A 123 -3.23 -11.92 -10.07
C MET A 123 -1.92 -12.62 -9.70
N GLY A 124 -1.04 -12.82 -10.69
CA GLY A 124 0.25 -13.48 -10.51
C GLY A 124 0.10 -14.99 -10.61
N ASN A 125 0.33 -15.71 -9.51
CA ASN A 125 0.22 -17.16 -9.50
C ASN A 125 -1.18 -17.62 -9.96
N THR A 126 -1.17 -18.56 -10.90
CA THR A 126 -2.39 -19.08 -11.56
C THR A 126 -3.14 -20.11 -10.73
N SER A 127 -2.53 -20.61 -9.65
CA SER A 127 -3.07 -21.70 -8.82
C SER A 127 -3.56 -21.23 -7.45
N THR A 128 -3.44 -19.94 -7.11
CA THR A 128 -3.86 -19.39 -5.82
C THR A 128 -5.31 -19.75 -5.50
N ASN A 129 -5.56 -20.21 -4.29
CA ASN A 129 -6.87 -20.57 -3.73
C ASN A 129 -6.73 -20.71 -2.21
N ALA A 130 -7.80 -21.05 -1.49
CA ALA A 130 -7.79 -21.17 -0.03
C ALA A 130 -6.76 -22.16 0.55
N TYR A 131 -6.24 -23.11 -0.24
CA TYR A 131 -5.22 -24.10 0.18
C TYR A 131 -3.79 -23.68 -0.14
N SER A 132 -3.58 -22.44 -0.61
CA SER A 132 -2.24 -22.00 -1.01
C SER A 132 -1.29 -21.91 0.17
N THR A 133 -0.06 -22.35 -0.06
CA THR A 133 1.07 -22.38 0.88
C THR A 133 2.30 -21.82 0.20
N THR A 134 3.36 -21.57 0.96
CA THR A 134 4.65 -21.17 0.40
C THR A 134 5.12 -22.19 -0.64
N ALA A 135 4.98 -23.48 -0.33
CA ALA A 135 5.40 -24.56 -1.21
C ALA A 135 4.54 -24.69 -2.47
N SER A 136 3.23 -24.43 -2.41
CA SER A 136 2.38 -24.51 -3.59
C SER A 136 2.57 -23.35 -4.55
N LEU A 137 2.99 -22.18 -4.04
CA LEU A 137 3.28 -21.02 -4.88
C LEU A 137 4.67 -21.12 -5.52
N ASP A 138 5.65 -21.71 -4.84
CA ASP A 138 7.04 -21.78 -5.31
C ASP A 138 7.17 -22.44 -6.70
N GLY A 139 7.79 -21.72 -7.64
CA GLY A 139 7.96 -22.17 -9.02
C GLY A 139 6.64 -22.39 -9.80
N GLY A 140 5.51 -21.92 -9.26
CA GLY A 140 4.20 -22.03 -9.88
C GLY A 140 4.07 -21.20 -11.15
N ALA A 141 3.14 -21.59 -12.02
CA ALA A 141 2.84 -20.81 -13.23
C ALA A 141 2.20 -19.46 -12.87
N THR A 142 2.56 -18.41 -13.61
CA THR A 142 2.17 -17.02 -13.32
C THR A 142 1.69 -16.28 -14.57
N THR A 143 0.84 -15.27 -14.38
CA THR A 143 0.49 -14.26 -15.41
C THR A 143 1.38 -13.02 -15.37
N CYS A 144 2.35 -12.97 -14.45
CA CYS A 144 3.37 -11.92 -14.43
C CYS A 144 4.30 -12.04 -15.63
N LYS A 145 4.81 -10.89 -16.12
CA LYS A 145 5.81 -10.89 -17.21
C LYS A 145 7.07 -11.66 -16.84
N ALA A 146 7.53 -11.54 -15.59
CA ALA A 146 8.65 -12.33 -15.09
C ALA A 146 8.15 -13.73 -14.69
N PRO A 147 8.55 -14.81 -15.38
CA PRO A 147 8.08 -16.17 -15.06
C PRO A 147 8.57 -16.67 -13.70
N ALA A 148 9.58 -16.01 -13.11
CA ALA A 148 10.07 -16.28 -11.77
C ALA A 148 9.25 -15.61 -10.66
N ASP A 149 8.27 -14.77 -11.00
CA ASP A 149 7.33 -14.20 -10.03
C ASP A 149 6.08 -15.08 -9.91
N ALA A 150 6.16 -16.11 -9.08
CA ALA A 150 5.01 -16.94 -8.74
C ALA A 150 4.29 -16.45 -7.48
N SER A 151 4.42 -15.16 -7.13
CA SER A 151 3.71 -14.56 -6.01
C SER A 151 2.21 -14.44 -6.30
N ALA A 152 1.42 -14.46 -5.24
CA ALA A 152 0.00 -14.20 -5.31
C ALA A 152 -0.31 -12.77 -4.83
N TYR A 153 -1.12 -12.08 -5.62
CA TYR A 153 -1.58 -10.72 -5.35
C TYR A 153 -3.10 -10.72 -5.50
N TRP A 154 -3.83 -10.27 -4.49
CA TRP A 154 -5.29 -10.19 -4.60
C TRP A 154 -5.87 -9.02 -3.84
N MET A 155 -7.09 -8.66 -4.22
CA MET A 155 -7.87 -7.56 -3.65
C MET A 155 -9.35 -7.89 -3.81
N PRO A 156 -10.26 -7.22 -3.07
CA PRO A 156 -11.69 -7.41 -3.24
C PRO A 156 -12.12 -7.16 -4.68
N SER A 157 -12.92 -8.07 -5.24
CA SER A 157 -13.44 -7.92 -6.59
C SER A 157 -14.34 -6.70 -6.70
N LEU A 158 -14.18 -5.94 -7.78
CA LEU A 158 -15.05 -4.81 -8.09
C LEU A 158 -16.30 -5.29 -8.81
N TYR A 159 -17.44 -4.70 -8.49
CA TYR A 159 -18.73 -4.94 -9.13
C TYR A 159 -19.36 -3.62 -9.57
N ASN A 160 -20.12 -3.66 -10.66
CA ASN A 160 -21.12 -2.66 -11.01
C ASN A 160 -22.49 -3.36 -11.01
N GLY A 161 -23.29 -3.14 -9.96
CA GLY A 161 -24.47 -3.97 -9.69
C GLY A 161 -24.07 -5.41 -9.37
N ASP A 162 -24.52 -6.35 -10.21
CA ASP A 162 -24.16 -7.78 -10.13
C ASP A 162 -23.04 -8.17 -11.09
N GLN A 163 -22.66 -7.25 -12.00
CA GLN A 163 -21.59 -7.52 -12.96
C GLN A 163 -20.23 -7.32 -12.31
N LYS A 164 -19.40 -8.36 -12.32
CA LYS A 164 -18.01 -8.27 -11.92
C LYS A 164 -17.20 -7.48 -12.94
N ILE A 165 -16.38 -6.55 -12.47
CA ILE A 165 -15.52 -5.69 -13.28
C ILE A 165 -14.06 -6.07 -13.00
N LEU A 166 -13.40 -6.63 -14.01
CA LEU A 166 -12.01 -7.04 -13.90
C LEU A 166 -11.08 -5.99 -14.52
N PRO A 167 -9.91 -5.75 -13.92
CA PRO A 167 -8.83 -5.06 -14.61
C PRO A 167 -8.50 -5.74 -15.95
N VAL A 168 -8.14 -4.95 -16.96
CA VAL A 168 -7.83 -5.44 -18.31
C VAL A 168 -6.33 -5.43 -18.53
N GLY A 169 -5.79 -6.58 -18.94
CA GLY A 169 -4.37 -6.77 -19.18
C GLY A 169 -3.52 -6.73 -17.89
N PRO A 170 -2.18 -6.65 -18.04
CA PRO A 170 -1.29 -6.59 -16.90
C PRO A 170 -1.50 -5.31 -16.08
N GLN A 171 -1.77 -5.48 -14.79
CA GLN A 171 -1.75 -4.40 -13.81
C GLN A 171 -0.33 -4.17 -13.31
N THR A 172 -0.06 -2.96 -12.82
CA THR A 172 1.25 -2.62 -12.27
C THR A 172 1.24 -2.72 -10.76
N ILE A 173 2.08 -3.60 -10.25
CA ILE A 173 2.41 -3.71 -8.84
C ILE A 173 3.85 -3.20 -8.70
N TYR A 174 4.04 -2.09 -8.01
CA TYR A 174 5.36 -1.52 -7.82
C TYR A 174 6.03 -2.11 -6.59
N TYR A 175 7.33 -2.37 -6.72
CA TYR A 175 8.25 -2.63 -5.63
C TYR A 175 9.15 -1.41 -5.50
N LYS A 176 9.00 -0.62 -4.43
CA LYS A 176 9.73 0.64 -4.22
C LYS A 176 10.50 0.61 -2.91
N ALA A 177 11.54 1.42 -2.74
CA ALA A 177 12.02 1.74 -1.38
C ALA A 177 10.99 2.61 -0.63
N GLY A 178 10.64 2.22 0.60
CA GLY A 178 9.87 3.07 1.53
C GLY A 178 10.74 3.89 2.49
N VAL A 179 12.02 3.56 2.59
CA VAL A 179 13.02 4.21 3.46
C VAL A 179 13.96 5.11 2.66
N THR A 180 14.55 6.11 3.29
CA THR A 180 15.54 7.01 2.65
C THR A 180 16.80 6.26 2.25
N ASP A 181 17.29 5.34 3.09
CA ASP A 181 18.40 4.46 2.71
C ASP A 181 17.91 3.30 1.85
N TYR A 182 17.62 3.59 0.58
CA TYR A 182 17.24 2.58 -0.41
C TYR A 182 18.30 1.49 -0.61
N THR A 183 19.57 1.73 -0.22
CA THR A 183 20.64 0.73 -0.35
C THR A 183 20.60 -0.33 0.76
N SER A 184 19.80 -0.11 1.80
CA SER A 184 19.57 -1.08 2.89
C SER A 184 18.46 -2.09 2.60
N VAL A 185 17.68 -1.88 1.53
CA VAL A 185 16.53 -2.72 1.17
C VAL A 185 16.99 -4.12 0.79
N ARG A 186 16.31 -5.13 1.35
CA ARG A 186 16.57 -6.56 1.09
C ARG A 186 15.41 -7.18 0.32
N PRO A 187 15.62 -8.26 -0.46
CA PRO A 187 14.51 -9.00 -1.05
C PRO A 187 13.60 -9.60 0.04
N PHE A 188 12.31 -9.74 -0.28
CA PHE A 188 11.37 -10.43 0.60
C PHE A 188 11.84 -11.86 0.88
N PRO A 189 11.76 -12.34 2.13
CA PRO A 189 11.93 -13.75 2.40
C PRO A 189 10.79 -14.53 1.73
N LYS A 190 11.12 -15.70 1.18
CA LYS A 190 10.15 -16.59 0.54
C LYS A 190 9.01 -16.90 1.51
N GLY A 191 7.78 -16.80 1.03
CA GLY A 191 6.59 -17.07 1.82
C GLY A 191 6.13 -15.95 2.76
N LEU A 192 6.82 -14.79 2.80
CA LEU A 192 6.29 -13.60 3.48
C LEU A 192 4.90 -13.29 2.96
N ARG A 193 3.94 -13.05 3.86
CA ARG A 193 2.58 -12.70 3.49
C ARG A 193 1.98 -11.72 4.47
N PHE A 194 1.15 -10.82 3.98
CA PHE A 194 0.48 -9.83 4.82
C PHE A 194 -0.76 -9.26 4.13
N VAL A 195 -1.65 -8.72 4.95
CA VAL A 195 -2.84 -7.96 4.54
C VAL A 195 -2.54 -6.47 4.70
N VAL A 196 -2.96 -5.64 3.74
CA VAL A 196 -2.82 -4.19 3.80
C VAL A 196 -4.20 -3.53 3.85
N GLY A 197 -4.48 -2.79 4.91
CA GLY A 197 -5.80 -2.19 5.15
C GLY A 197 -6.74 -3.18 5.85
N ASN A 198 -8.04 -2.87 5.88
CA ASN A 198 -9.02 -3.70 6.56
C ASN A 198 -10.40 -3.60 5.89
N PRO A 199 -11.09 -4.71 5.56
CA PRO A 199 -12.45 -4.67 4.99
C PRO A 199 -13.49 -3.96 5.88
N MET A 200 -13.23 -3.88 7.18
CA MET A 200 -14.12 -3.31 8.19
C MET A 200 -13.81 -1.86 8.56
N GLN A 201 -12.79 -1.25 7.96
CA GLN A 201 -12.42 0.13 8.26
C GLN A 201 -13.51 1.11 7.81
N SER A 202 -13.69 2.17 8.58
CA SER A 202 -14.51 3.32 8.24
C SER A 202 -13.84 4.18 7.18
N ALA A 203 -14.61 5.09 6.58
CA ALA A 203 -14.10 6.11 5.66
C ALA A 203 -13.00 6.99 6.29
N ASP A 204 -13.13 7.32 7.58
CA ASP A 204 -12.14 8.13 8.30
C ASP A 204 -10.84 7.35 8.53
N GLU A 205 -10.93 6.09 8.96
CA GLU A 205 -9.77 5.21 9.11
C GLU A 205 -9.04 5.05 7.78
N PHE A 206 -9.76 4.75 6.69
CA PHE A 206 -9.17 4.60 5.36
C PHE A 206 -8.40 5.85 4.92
N ARG A 207 -8.98 7.05 5.12
CA ARG A 207 -8.33 8.33 4.79
C ARG A 207 -6.99 8.52 5.52
N HIS A 208 -6.87 7.99 6.74
CA HIS A 208 -5.72 8.21 7.60
C HIS A 208 -4.72 7.05 7.62
N LEU A 209 -4.94 5.99 6.82
CA LEU A 209 -3.97 4.94 6.62
C LEU A 209 -2.69 5.50 6.03
N LYS A 210 -1.54 5.04 6.53
CA LYS A 210 -0.22 5.45 6.03
C LYS A 210 -0.02 5.08 4.57
N GLY A 211 -0.66 4.01 4.11
CA GLY A 211 -0.62 3.54 2.73
C GLY A 211 -1.57 4.27 1.77
N PHE A 212 -2.38 5.23 2.23
CA PHE A 212 -3.31 5.97 1.39
C PHE A 212 -2.56 6.90 0.42
N VAL A 213 -2.65 6.61 -0.87
CA VAL A 213 -1.99 7.41 -1.92
C VAL A 213 -3.06 8.00 -2.83
N GLU A 214 -3.57 9.16 -2.45
CA GLU A 214 -4.53 9.95 -3.24
C GLU A 214 -5.94 9.34 -3.39
N GLY A 215 -6.18 8.14 -2.87
CA GLY A 215 -7.52 7.53 -2.81
C GLY A 215 -8.04 7.03 -4.16
N TRP A 216 -9.36 7.00 -4.30
CA TRP A 216 -10.04 6.62 -5.54
C TRP A 216 -10.00 7.77 -6.55
N GLU A 217 -9.65 7.43 -7.78
CA GLU A 217 -9.52 8.37 -8.89
C GLU A 217 -10.38 7.93 -10.07
N CYS A 218 -11.00 8.89 -10.75
CA CYS A 218 -11.76 8.61 -11.94
C CYS A 218 -11.81 9.82 -12.87
N GLY A 219 -11.02 9.77 -13.95
CA GLY A 219 -10.80 10.91 -14.83
C GLY A 219 -10.21 12.08 -14.05
N ASP A 220 -10.95 13.19 -13.97
CA ASP A 220 -10.52 14.41 -13.28
C ASP A 220 -10.94 14.44 -11.79
N SER A 221 -11.54 13.36 -11.27
CA SER A 221 -11.87 13.19 -9.85
C SER A 221 -10.75 12.42 -9.14
N TYR A 222 -10.27 12.93 -8.01
CA TYR A 222 -9.13 12.40 -7.26
C TYR A 222 -9.29 12.75 -5.76
N PHE A 223 -8.45 12.20 -4.86
CA PHE A 223 -8.56 12.36 -3.39
C PHE A 223 -9.85 11.81 -2.76
N ASN A 224 -10.56 10.91 -3.46
CA ASN A 224 -11.81 10.34 -2.94
C ASN A 224 -11.54 9.19 -1.98
N VAL A 225 -12.19 9.23 -0.82
CA VAL A 225 -12.12 8.14 0.18
C VAL A 225 -13.00 6.96 -0.18
N ASP A 226 -14.07 7.23 -0.93
CA ASP A 226 -14.99 6.23 -1.44
C ASP A 226 -15.00 6.30 -2.97
N ILE A 227 -15.53 5.26 -3.61
CA ILE A 227 -15.71 5.24 -5.06
C ILE A 227 -16.68 6.39 -5.41
N PRO A 228 -16.29 7.32 -6.30
CA PRO A 228 -17.13 8.46 -6.65
C PRO A 228 -18.42 7.96 -7.30
N ALA A 229 -19.55 8.65 -7.06
CA ALA A 229 -20.85 8.23 -7.59
C ALA A 229 -20.99 8.45 -9.11
N SER A 230 -20.07 9.20 -9.72
CA SER A 230 -20.01 9.39 -11.16
C SER A 230 -18.58 9.59 -11.64
N CYS A 231 -18.35 9.28 -12.91
CA CYS A 231 -17.10 9.46 -13.63
C CYS A 231 -17.37 10.04 -15.02
N PRO A 232 -16.40 10.77 -15.63
CA PRO A 232 -16.51 11.13 -17.03
C PRO A 232 -16.73 9.88 -17.91
N ASN A 233 -17.79 9.88 -18.72
CA ASN A 233 -18.16 8.75 -19.57
C ASN A 233 -17.41 8.83 -20.92
N ARG A 234 -16.18 8.28 -20.95
CA ARG A 234 -15.30 8.26 -22.12
C ARG A 234 -14.43 7.01 -22.09
N ALA A 235 -14.07 6.48 -23.26
CA ALA A 235 -13.41 5.18 -23.39
C ALA A 235 -12.03 5.08 -22.70
N ASP A 236 -11.38 6.21 -22.46
CA ASP A 236 -10.07 6.34 -21.86
C ASP A 236 -10.11 6.69 -20.36
N VAL A 237 -11.30 6.70 -19.74
CA VAL A 237 -11.45 6.89 -18.29
C VAL A 237 -11.70 5.55 -17.60
N GLN A 238 -10.92 5.32 -16.56
CA GLN A 238 -10.99 4.17 -15.67
C GLN A 238 -11.14 4.65 -14.23
N LEU A 239 -11.71 3.79 -13.38
CA LEU A 239 -11.61 3.94 -11.93
C LEU A 239 -10.25 3.39 -11.49
N ASN A 240 -9.49 4.16 -10.71
CA ASN A 240 -8.16 3.80 -10.26
C ASN A 240 -8.04 3.91 -8.74
N ILE A 241 -7.12 3.12 -8.18
CA ILE A 241 -6.67 3.24 -6.80
C ILE A 241 -5.18 2.94 -6.69
N ARG A 242 -4.50 3.69 -5.82
CA ARG A 242 -3.13 3.44 -5.40
C ARG A 242 -3.08 3.21 -3.90
N PHE A 243 -2.45 2.11 -3.49
CA PHE A 243 -2.38 1.78 -2.07
C PHE A 243 -1.05 1.09 -1.71
N GLN A 244 -0.36 1.63 -0.72
CA GLN A 244 0.99 1.23 -0.33
C GLN A 244 0.99 0.32 0.90
N ALA A 245 1.86 -0.68 0.90
CA ALA A 245 2.13 -1.56 2.03
C ALA A 245 3.09 -0.90 3.04
N PRO A 246 3.14 -1.42 4.27
CA PRO A 246 4.34 -1.39 5.10
C PRO A 246 5.60 -1.85 4.33
N SER A 247 6.78 -1.40 4.76
CA SER A 247 8.06 -1.78 4.12
C SER A 247 9.20 -2.07 5.11
N CYS A 248 8.87 -2.24 6.38
CA CYS A 248 9.79 -2.57 7.45
C CYS A 248 9.32 -3.85 8.13
N TRP A 249 10.22 -4.81 8.32
CA TRP A 249 9.91 -6.15 8.82
C TRP A 249 10.65 -6.44 10.12
N ASP A 250 10.00 -7.19 11.00
CA ASP A 250 10.53 -7.60 12.30
C ASP A 250 11.74 -8.55 12.22
N GLY A 251 11.97 -9.13 11.04
CA GLY A 251 13.06 -10.07 10.79
C GLY A 251 12.78 -11.49 11.27
N LYS A 252 11.61 -11.77 11.83
CA LYS A 252 11.31 -13.01 12.56
C LYS A 252 10.20 -13.83 11.94
N TYR A 253 9.11 -13.20 11.52
CA TYR A 253 7.89 -13.91 11.11
C TYR A 253 7.50 -13.61 9.68
N LEU A 254 7.22 -14.64 8.88
CA LEU A 254 6.61 -14.53 7.56
C LEU A 254 5.12 -14.20 7.63
N ASP A 255 4.49 -14.48 8.76
CA ASP A 255 3.12 -14.13 9.08
C ASP A 255 2.90 -14.07 10.61
N THR A 256 1.95 -13.27 11.06
CA THR A 256 1.52 -13.15 12.47
C THR A 256 0.01 -13.37 12.57
N PRO A 257 -0.56 -13.63 13.77
CA PRO A 257 -1.99 -13.96 13.88
C PRO A 257 -2.98 -12.92 13.34
N ASP A 258 -2.55 -11.66 13.22
CA ASP A 258 -3.32 -10.55 12.66
C ASP A 258 -2.95 -10.23 11.20
N HIS A 259 -2.03 -11.01 10.63
CA HIS A 259 -1.46 -10.90 9.29
C HIS A 259 -0.80 -9.55 8.97
N GLN A 260 -0.45 -8.79 10.01
CA GLN A 260 -0.02 -7.39 9.88
C GLN A 260 1.14 -7.03 10.82
N SER A 261 1.12 -7.45 12.08
CA SER A 261 2.05 -6.98 13.12
C SER A 261 3.52 -7.33 12.91
N HIS A 262 3.88 -8.23 12.00
CA HIS A 262 5.27 -8.46 11.61
C HIS A 262 5.81 -7.41 10.63
N MET A 263 4.95 -6.53 10.13
CA MET A 263 5.27 -5.46 9.19
C MET A 263 4.91 -4.07 9.75
N ALA A 264 5.72 -3.06 9.46
CA ALA A 264 5.51 -1.68 9.87
C ALA A 264 5.79 -0.68 8.74
N TYR A 265 5.07 0.43 8.77
CA TYR A 265 5.40 1.57 7.92
C TYR A 265 6.68 2.25 8.44
N PRO A 266 7.52 2.80 7.55
CA PRO A 266 8.64 3.64 7.94
C PRO A 266 8.21 4.79 8.86
N VAL A 267 9.10 5.16 9.76
CA VAL A 267 8.95 6.31 10.66
C VAL A 267 9.92 7.41 10.25
N VAL A 268 9.58 8.65 10.60
CA VAL A 268 10.49 9.78 10.38
C VAL A 268 11.67 9.66 11.35
N LYS A 269 12.88 9.66 10.80
CA LYS A 269 14.13 9.71 11.56
C LYS A 269 14.18 11.01 12.38
N PRO A 270 14.35 10.93 13.71
CA PRO A 270 14.32 12.09 14.58
C PRO A 270 15.27 13.22 14.13
N GLY A 271 14.73 14.44 14.05
CA GLY A 271 15.50 15.64 13.67
C GLY A 271 15.76 15.78 12.16
N THR A 272 15.14 14.94 11.32
CA THR A 272 15.26 14.99 9.85
C THR A 272 13.88 14.82 9.19
N ASN A 273 13.84 14.88 7.87
CA ASN A 273 12.67 14.47 7.07
C ASN A 273 12.90 13.11 6.38
N ASP A 274 13.89 12.34 6.84
CA ASP A 274 14.24 11.04 6.26
C ASP A 274 13.34 9.94 6.85
N ASN A 275 12.98 8.96 6.03
CA ASN A 275 12.26 7.77 6.46
C ASN A 275 13.26 6.67 6.85
N MET A 276 13.02 6.03 7.99
CA MET A 276 13.79 4.87 8.45
C MET A 276 12.84 3.81 9.00
N CYS A 277 13.31 2.57 9.07
CA CYS A 277 12.55 1.54 9.77
C CYS A 277 12.57 1.77 11.30
N PRO A 278 11.47 1.47 12.00
CA PRO A 278 11.45 1.52 13.46
C PRO A 278 12.28 0.38 14.04
N ALA A 279 12.70 0.51 15.31
CA ALA A 279 13.64 -0.40 15.94
C ALA A 279 13.10 -1.82 16.15
N ASP A 280 11.78 -1.96 16.27
CA ASP A 280 11.07 -3.24 16.37
C ASP A 280 10.86 -3.93 15.01
N HIS A 281 11.00 -3.20 13.90
CA HIS A 281 10.92 -3.70 12.53
C HIS A 281 12.15 -3.33 11.71
N PRO A 282 13.36 -3.77 12.09
CA PRO A 282 14.59 -3.14 11.61
C PRO A 282 14.98 -3.50 10.18
N VAL A 283 14.30 -4.46 9.54
CA VAL A 283 14.67 -4.96 8.21
C VAL A 283 13.89 -4.22 7.13
N ALA A 284 14.58 -3.37 6.36
CA ALA A 284 13.98 -2.70 5.21
C ALA A 284 13.72 -3.69 4.06
N LEU A 285 12.49 -3.69 3.56
CA LEU A 285 12.01 -4.48 2.43
C LEU A 285 11.40 -3.56 1.37
N PRO A 286 11.10 -4.06 0.15
CA PRO A 286 10.36 -3.28 -0.82
C PRO A 286 8.97 -2.93 -0.28
N MET A 287 8.56 -1.69 -0.48
CA MET A 287 7.17 -1.26 -0.35
C MET A 287 6.41 -1.70 -1.58
N ILE A 288 5.40 -2.55 -1.39
CA ILE A 288 4.45 -2.87 -2.45
C ILE A 288 3.49 -1.69 -2.62
N GLU A 289 3.27 -1.25 -3.85
CA GLU A 289 2.18 -0.33 -4.19
C GLU A 289 1.33 -0.96 -5.28
N PHE A 290 0.08 -1.27 -4.94
CA PHE A 290 -0.91 -1.65 -5.94
C PHE A 290 -1.34 -0.39 -6.69
N LYS A 291 -1.22 -0.39 -8.02
CA LYS A 291 -1.84 0.59 -8.89
C LYS A 291 -2.83 -0.13 -9.81
N MET A 292 -4.10 -0.09 -9.42
CA MET A 292 -5.14 -0.89 -10.04
C MET A 292 -6.07 -0.01 -10.86
N ALA A 293 -6.37 -0.44 -12.08
CA ALA A 293 -7.25 0.27 -13.01
C ALA A 293 -8.41 -0.62 -13.46
N PHE A 294 -9.63 -0.15 -13.26
CA PHE A 294 -10.86 -0.86 -13.60
C PHE A 294 -11.58 -0.18 -14.77
N PRO A 295 -11.98 -0.92 -15.81
CA PRO A 295 -12.61 -0.37 -17.02
C PRO A 295 -14.09 -0.03 -16.78
N VAL A 296 -14.37 0.87 -15.84
CA VAL A 296 -15.71 1.34 -15.49
C VAL A 296 -15.71 2.86 -15.34
N ASN A 297 -16.76 3.51 -15.84
CA ASN A 297 -16.96 4.96 -15.80
C ASN A 297 -18.46 5.30 -16.03
N GLY A 298 -18.79 6.59 -16.09
CA GLY A 298 -20.17 7.05 -16.23
C GLY A 298 -20.92 7.02 -14.91
N ASP A 299 -22.02 6.27 -14.85
CA ASP A 299 -22.78 6.07 -13.61
C ASP A 299 -22.08 5.01 -12.74
N MET A 300 -21.63 5.45 -11.57
CA MET A 300 -20.88 4.64 -10.62
C MET A 300 -21.70 4.35 -9.35
N SER A 301 -22.98 4.71 -9.33
CA SER A 301 -23.84 4.60 -8.14
C SER A 301 -23.98 3.17 -7.61
N GLN A 302 -23.83 2.17 -8.49
CA GLN A 302 -23.84 0.75 -8.15
C GLN A 302 -22.45 0.12 -8.08
N VAL A 303 -21.38 0.91 -8.26
CA VAL A 303 -20.02 0.40 -8.22
C VAL A 303 -19.57 0.22 -6.76
N ARG A 304 -19.10 -0.98 -6.45
CA ARG A 304 -18.71 -1.39 -5.09
C ARG A 304 -17.66 -2.49 -5.11
N LEU A 305 -16.99 -2.68 -3.99
CA LEU A 305 -16.14 -3.84 -3.75
C LEU A 305 -17.00 -5.01 -3.23
N ALA A 306 -16.49 -6.23 -3.38
CA ALA A 306 -17.02 -7.41 -2.71
C ALA A 306 -17.04 -7.26 -1.18
N SER A 307 -16.07 -6.52 -0.63
CA SER A 307 -15.96 -6.16 0.79
C SER A 307 -16.86 -4.99 1.21
N GLY A 308 -17.54 -4.31 0.27
CA GLY A 308 -18.44 -3.19 0.56
C GLY A 308 -18.11 -1.91 -0.21
N ARG A 309 -18.11 -0.77 0.48
CA ARG A 309 -17.83 0.56 -0.10
C ARG A 309 -16.34 0.70 -0.46
N GLY A 310 -15.98 1.74 -1.21
CA GLY A 310 -14.60 1.97 -1.66
C GLY A 310 -13.58 2.08 -0.53
N TYR A 311 -13.99 2.57 0.65
CA TYR A 311 -13.10 2.62 1.82
C TYR A 311 -12.85 1.26 2.47
N SER A 312 -13.54 0.18 2.08
CA SER A 312 -13.22 -1.20 2.50
C SER A 312 -12.06 -1.82 1.72
N PHE A 313 -11.42 -1.04 0.83
CA PHE A 313 -10.30 -1.52 0.03
C PHE A 313 -9.16 -1.99 0.93
N HIS A 314 -8.69 -3.18 0.61
CA HIS A 314 -7.48 -3.79 1.12
C HIS A 314 -6.88 -4.61 -0.01
N TYR A 315 -5.65 -5.07 0.18
CA TYR A 315 -5.08 -6.09 -0.67
C TYR A 315 -4.15 -6.97 0.14
N ASP A 316 -3.82 -8.07 -0.48
CA ASP A 316 -3.08 -9.14 0.12
C ASP A 316 -1.94 -9.53 -0.80
N PHE A 317 -0.84 -9.92 -0.16
CA PHE A 317 0.36 -10.34 -0.84
C PHE A 317 0.87 -11.63 -0.21
N PHE A 318 1.25 -12.59 -1.05
CA PHE A 318 1.95 -13.80 -0.64
C PHE A 318 3.14 -14.03 -1.57
N ASN A 319 4.35 -13.82 -1.02
CA ASN A 319 5.58 -13.89 -1.78
C ASN A 319 5.88 -15.31 -2.29
N GLY A 320 5.91 -15.44 -3.62
CA GLY A 320 6.25 -16.67 -4.33
C GLY A 320 7.36 -16.47 -5.37
N TRP A 321 8.08 -15.35 -5.31
CA TRP A 321 9.23 -15.12 -6.18
C TRP A 321 10.32 -16.20 -6.03
N GLU A 322 11.01 -16.51 -7.12
CA GLU A 322 12.32 -17.18 -7.03
C GLU A 322 13.35 -16.25 -6.37
N ASP A 323 13.95 -16.69 -5.27
CA ASP A 323 14.86 -15.92 -4.42
C ASP A 323 15.97 -15.21 -5.21
N ARG A 324 16.61 -15.93 -6.15
CA ARG A 324 17.71 -15.37 -6.95
C ARG A 324 17.24 -14.25 -7.86
N THR A 325 16.06 -14.41 -8.46
CA THR A 325 15.51 -13.43 -9.39
C THR A 325 15.03 -12.20 -8.64
N LEU A 326 14.30 -12.36 -7.53
CA LEU A 326 13.88 -11.21 -6.71
C LEU A 326 15.10 -10.45 -6.16
N LYS A 327 16.13 -11.17 -5.69
CA LYS A 327 17.37 -10.53 -5.24
C LYS A 327 18.00 -9.70 -6.35
N ALA A 328 18.13 -10.24 -7.56
CA ALA A 328 18.71 -9.50 -8.68
C ALA A 328 17.90 -8.24 -9.02
N MET A 329 16.57 -8.33 -9.01
CA MET A 329 15.68 -7.18 -9.24
C MET A 329 15.83 -6.12 -8.16
N VAL A 330 15.86 -6.50 -6.87
CA VAL A 330 16.03 -5.57 -5.75
C VAL A 330 17.41 -4.90 -5.78
N ASP A 331 18.47 -5.70 -5.93
CA ASP A 331 19.85 -5.19 -5.99
C ASP A 331 20.05 -4.21 -7.16
N HIS A 332 19.53 -4.56 -8.35
CA HIS A 332 19.71 -3.77 -9.55
C HIS A 332 18.85 -2.51 -9.55
N CYS A 333 17.56 -2.64 -9.23
CA CYS A 333 16.59 -1.57 -9.43
C CYS A 333 16.40 -0.69 -8.20
N ILE A 334 16.25 -1.28 -7.02
CA ILE A 334 16.01 -0.52 -5.80
C ILE A 334 17.34 -0.03 -5.24
N VAL A 335 18.26 -0.94 -4.92
CA VAL A 335 19.59 -0.61 -4.37
C VAL A 335 20.43 0.16 -5.40
N GLY A 336 20.27 -0.15 -6.70
CA GLY A 336 20.91 0.60 -7.77
C GLY A 336 20.29 1.98 -8.06
N GLY A 337 19.15 2.32 -7.47
CA GLY A 337 18.49 3.63 -7.60
C GLY A 337 17.95 3.92 -9.00
N LEU A 338 17.25 2.96 -9.61
CA LEU A 338 16.75 3.00 -10.98
C LEU A 338 15.20 3.00 -11.03
N GLN A 339 14.66 3.38 -12.18
CA GLN A 339 13.24 3.23 -12.50
C GLN A 339 13.04 2.06 -13.46
N CYS A 340 13.00 0.86 -12.92
CA CYS A 340 12.93 -0.34 -13.75
C CYS A 340 11.50 -0.67 -14.20
N ASP A 341 11.39 -1.16 -15.43
CA ASP A 341 10.26 -1.95 -15.88
C ASP A 341 10.32 -3.40 -15.32
N ALA A 342 9.41 -4.27 -15.76
CA ALA A 342 9.37 -5.67 -15.34
C ALA A 342 10.58 -6.52 -15.75
N ARG A 343 11.43 -6.04 -16.66
CA ARG A 343 12.69 -6.69 -17.04
C ARG A 343 13.85 -6.26 -16.16
N GLY A 344 13.63 -5.29 -15.27
CA GLY A 344 14.70 -4.63 -14.55
C GLY A 344 15.46 -3.64 -15.42
N TYR A 345 14.85 -3.11 -16.48
CA TYR A 345 15.47 -2.13 -17.37
C TYR A 345 14.96 -0.72 -17.09
N ASP A 346 15.87 0.24 -16.97
CA ASP A 346 15.55 1.66 -16.84
C ASP A 346 15.76 2.37 -18.18
N GLN A 347 14.69 2.89 -18.76
CA GLN A 347 14.73 3.61 -20.05
C GLN A 347 15.52 4.91 -19.98
N THR A 348 15.65 5.50 -18.80
CA THR A 348 16.38 6.75 -18.56
C THR A 348 17.86 6.53 -18.24
N HIS A 349 18.26 5.30 -17.89
CA HIS A 349 19.63 4.88 -17.61
C HIS A 349 20.00 3.59 -18.39
N PRO A 350 19.98 3.61 -19.73
CA PRO A 350 20.24 2.43 -20.56
C PRO A 350 21.62 1.81 -20.32
N GLU A 351 22.60 2.59 -19.88
CA GLU A 351 23.95 2.16 -19.56
C GLU A 351 24.03 1.19 -18.37
N ALA A 352 23.03 1.19 -17.49
CA ALA A 352 22.94 0.24 -16.39
C ALA A 352 22.58 -1.18 -16.88
N GLY A 353 22.05 -1.32 -18.10
CA GLY A 353 21.54 -2.58 -18.60
C GLY A 353 20.23 -3.01 -17.93
N ALA A 354 19.95 -4.31 -17.94
CA ALA A 354 18.75 -4.88 -17.34
C ALA A 354 19.12 -6.03 -16.41
N ALA A 355 18.37 -6.17 -15.31
CA ALA A 355 18.52 -7.31 -14.41
C ALA A 355 18.20 -8.65 -15.09
N LEU A 356 17.24 -8.65 -16.03
CA LEU A 356 16.77 -9.83 -16.74
C LEU A 356 17.04 -9.75 -18.25
N ASN A 357 17.17 -10.91 -18.89
CA ASN A 357 17.31 -11.03 -20.35
C ASN A 357 15.98 -10.72 -21.09
N ALA A 358 15.94 -10.90 -22.41
CA ALA A 358 14.76 -10.56 -23.22
C ALA A 358 13.53 -11.44 -22.91
N ASP A 359 13.75 -12.62 -22.33
CA ASP A 359 12.72 -13.57 -21.91
C ASP A 359 12.33 -13.40 -20.43
N TYR A 360 12.73 -12.29 -19.80
CA TYR A 360 12.49 -11.98 -18.38
C TYR A 360 13.08 -13.02 -17.42
N ARG A 361 14.21 -13.63 -17.79
CA ARG A 361 14.95 -14.57 -16.94
C ARG A 361 16.32 -14.02 -16.56
N LEU A 362 16.90 -14.55 -15.50
CA LEU A 362 18.30 -14.26 -15.18
C LEU A 362 19.21 -14.64 -16.38
N PRO A 363 20.23 -13.82 -16.70
CA PRO A 363 21.18 -14.09 -17.79
C PRO A 363 21.99 -15.38 -17.67
#